data_AF-A0A383CYG3-F1
#
_entry.id   AF-A0A383CYG3-F1
#
_cell.length_a   1.000
_cell.length_b   1.000
_cell.length_c   1.000
_cell.angle_alpha   90.00
_cell.angle_beta   90.00
_cell.angle_gamma   90.00
#
_symmetry.space_group_name_H-M   'P 1'
#
loop_
_entity.id
_entity.type
_entity.pdbx_description
1 polymer ?
#
loop_
_entity_poly.entity_id
_entity_poly.type
_entity_poly.pdbx_seq_one_letter_code
_entity_poly.pdbx_strand_id
1 'polypeptide(L)'
;MKRKNTYNLQELMDCAKEKLFGPDNGRLPLPPMLMIDRITHISDEGGDYGKGEVIAELDIKKDAWFFDCHFFSDPVMPGSLGVDAMWQLIGF
;
A
#
# COMPACT_ATOMS: atom_id res chain seq x y z
N MET A 1 13.36 -10.88 12.96
CA MET A 1 13.08 -9.43 12.99
C MET A 1 11.79 -9.23 13.78
N LYS A 2 11.74 -8.29 14.73
CA LYS A 2 10.51 -8.05 15.50
C LYS A 2 9.49 -7.40 14.56
N ARG A 3 8.31 -7.99 14.40
CA ARG A 3 7.25 -7.42 13.55
C ARG A 3 6.87 -6.04 14.09
N LYS A 4 6.81 -5.05 13.20
CA LYS A 4 6.35 -3.70 13.54
C LYS A 4 4.85 -3.65 13.25
N ASN A 5 4.16 -2.76 13.95
CA ASN A 5 2.72 -2.57 13.76
C ASN A 5 2.42 -1.32 12.91
N THR A 6 3.46 -0.61 12.45
CA THR A 6 3.37 0.61 11.63
C THR A 6 4.55 0.70 10.67
N TYR A 7 4.32 1.18 9.45
CA TYR A 7 5.33 1.34 8.41
C TYR A 7 5.16 2.67 7.68
N ASN A 8 6.26 3.41 7.50
CA ASN A 8 6.24 4.65 6.71
C ASN A 8 6.61 4.39 5.23
N LEU A 9 6.46 5.40 4.37
CA LEU A 9 6.74 5.30 2.92
C LEU A 9 8.14 4.74 2.61
N GLN A 10 9.17 5.17 3.34
CA GLN A 10 10.53 4.69 3.11
C GLN A 10 10.64 3.18 3.39
N GLU A 11 9.98 2.69 4.42
CA GLU A 11 9.96 1.27 4.78
C GLU A 11 9.16 0.43 3.79
N LEU A 12 8.05 0.97 3.26
CA LEU A 12 7.30 0.34 2.16
C LEU A 12 8.14 0.28 0.88
N MET A 13 8.90 1.33 0.58
CA MET A 13 9.86 1.34 -0.53
C MET A 13 11.00 0.34 -0.32
N ASP A 14 11.43 0.11 0.92
CA ASP A 14 12.41 -0.92 1.23
C ASP A 14 11.82 -2.34 1.08
N CYS A 15 10.53 -2.54 1.37
CA CYS A 15 9.82 -3.77 1.00
C CYS A 15 9.80 -3.98 -0.51
N ALA A 16 9.44 -2.95 -1.29
CA ALA A 16 9.41 -3.02 -2.75
C ALA A 16 10.80 -3.27 -3.37
N LYS A 17 11.88 -2.90 -2.67
CA LYS A 17 13.28 -3.13 -3.06
C LYS A 17 13.89 -4.40 -2.44
N GLU A 18 13.07 -5.29 -1.89
CA GLU A 18 13.49 -6.59 -1.32
C GLU A 18 14.41 -6.47 -0.10
N LYS A 19 14.47 -5.29 0.54
CA LYS A 19 15.31 -5.02 1.71
C LYS A 19 14.62 -5.34 3.03
N LEU A 20 13.29 -5.39 3.04
CA LEU A 20 12.51 -5.62 4.27
C LEU A 20 12.36 -7.11 4.59
N PHE A 21 11.88 -7.90 3.64
CA PHE A 21 11.63 -9.33 3.82
C PHE A 21 12.68 -10.22 3.14
N GLY A 22 13.55 -9.67 2.29
CA GLY A 22 14.52 -10.43 1.50
C GLY A 22 13.98 -10.87 0.12
N PRO A 23 14.86 -11.39 -0.76
CA PRO A 23 14.57 -11.61 -2.18
C PRO A 23 13.60 -12.77 -2.46
N ASP A 24 13.45 -13.73 -1.54
CA ASP A 24 12.60 -14.92 -1.72
C ASP A 24 11.19 -14.75 -1.12
N ASN A 25 10.84 -13.54 -0.65
CA ASN A 25 9.58 -13.25 0.03
C ASN A 25 8.71 -12.26 -0.78
N GLY A 26 7.50 -12.00 -0.28
CA GLY A 26 6.60 -11.01 -0.86
C GLY A 26 7.24 -9.62 -0.93
N ARG A 27 6.94 -8.89 -2.00
CA ARG A 27 7.36 -7.50 -2.21
C ARG A 27 6.18 -6.65 -2.65
N LEU A 28 6.18 -5.40 -2.22
CA LEU A 28 5.25 -4.40 -2.75
C LEU A 28 5.68 -3.95 -4.16
N PRO A 29 4.75 -3.42 -4.97
CA PRO A 29 5.09 -2.73 -6.20
C PRO A 29 5.95 -1.49 -5.94
N LEU A 30 6.75 -1.09 -6.93
CA LEU A 30 7.40 0.22 -6.94
C LEU A 30 6.45 1.29 -7.51
N PRO A 31 6.64 2.58 -7.20
CA PRO A 31 6.00 3.67 -7.93
C PRO A 31 6.21 3.54 -9.44
N PRO A 32 5.18 3.85 -10.26
CA PRO A 32 3.94 4.52 -9.88
C PRO A 32 2.82 3.59 -9.40
N MET A 33 3.08 2.29 -9.22
CA MET A 33 2.06 1.28 -8.84
C MET A 33 1.95 1.03 -7.34
N LEU A 34 2.84 1.58 -6.52
CA LEU A 34 2.68 1.55 -5.05
C LEU A 34 1.50 2.45 -4.66
N MET A 35 0.42 1.85 -4.13
CA MET A 35 -0.84 2.55 -3.86
C MET A 35 -1.07 2.87 -2.37
N ILE A 36 0.00 2.87 -1.57
CA ILE A 36 -0.04 3.07 -0.13
C ILE A 36 1.16 3.94 0.27
N ASP A 37 0.93 5.01 1.04
CA ASP A 37 1.99 5.85 1.59
C ASP A 37 2.46 5.39 2.97
N ARG A 38 1.57 4.79 3.76
CA ARG A 38 1.87 4.30 5.11
C ARG A 38 0.89 3.24 5.58
N ILE A 39 1.38 2.34 6.42
CA ILE A 39 0.57 1.45 7.25
C ILE A 39 0.56 2.05 8.66
N THR A 40 -0.61 2.51 9.11
CA THR A 40 -0.80 3.14 10.43
C THR A 40 -1.11 2.12 11.51
N HIS A 41 -1.58 0.93 11.13
CA HIS A 41 -1.79 -0.20 12.03
C HIS A 41 -1.73 -1.52 11.26
N ILE A 42 -1.03 -2.52 11.80
CA ILE A 42 -1.12 -3.92 11.37
C ILE A 42 -0.99 -4.83 12.59
N SER A 43 -1.87 -5.81 12.67
CA SER A 43 -1.99 -6.72 13.80
C SER A 43 -2.46 -8.10 13.32
N ASP A 44 -2.00 -9.17 13.97
CA ASP A 44 -2.51 -10.55 13.79
C ASP A 44 -3.72 -10.86 14.67
N GLU A 45 -4.09 -9.93 15.54
CA GLU A 45 -5.31 -9.92 16.36
C GLU A 45 -6.24 -8.76 15.94
N GLY A 46 -7.52 -8.84 16.28
CA GLY A 46 -8.50 -7.78 15.96
C GLY A 46 -9.23 -7.99 14.63
N GLY A 47 -9.80 -6.92 14.09
CA GLY A 47 -10.71 -6.94 12.95
C GLY A 47 -12.05 -7.65 13.20
N ASP A 48 -12.96 -7.58 12.23
CA ASP A 48 -14.33 -8.11 12.32
C ASP A 48 -14.39 -9.63 12.59
N TYR A 49 -13.32 -10.36 12.26
CA TYR A 49 -13.23 -11.81 12.40
C TYR A 49 -12.27 -12.25 13.52
N GLY A 50 -11.64 -11.32 14.26
CA GLY A 50 -10.67 -11.64 15.31
C GLY A 50 -9.40 -12.33 14.79
N LYS A 51 -9.02 -12.10 13.52
CA LYS A 51 -7.91 -12.77 12.82
C LYS A 51 -6.89 -11.80 12.23
N GLY A 52 -6.86 -10.58 12.75
CA GLY A 52 -5.98 -9.52 12.30
C GLY A 52 -6.69 -8.46 11.47
N GLU A 53 -6.03 -7.31 11.38
CA GLU A 53 -6.48 -6.15 10.62
C GLU A 53 -5.28 -5.33 10.17
N VAL A 54 -5.50 -4.53 9.12
CA VAL A 54 -4.51 -3.59 8.60
C VAL A 54 -5.21 -2.29 8.21
N ILE A 55 -4.66 -1.17 8.69
CA ILE A 55 -5.11 0.18 8.38
C ILE A 55 -3.95 0.89 7.71
N ALA A 56 -4.22 1.46 6.53
CA ALA A 56 -3.24 2.11 5.70
C ALA A 56 -3.84 3.34 5.03
N GLU A 57 -2.97 4.22 4.55
CA GLU A 57 -3.35 5.52 3.98
C GLU A 57 -2.57 5.80 2.71
N LEU A 58 -3.21 6.53 1.80
CA LEU A 58 -2.63 7.12 0.59
C LEU A 58 -3.01 8.60 0.57
N ASP A 59 -2.03 9.50 0.47
CA ASP A 59 -2.28 10.93 0.37
C ASP A 59 -2.72 11.27 -1.06
N ILE A 60 -3.94 11.80 -1.22
CA ILE A 60 -4.44 12.22 -2.52
C ILE A 60 -3.85 13.58 -2.90
N LYS A 61 -3.05 13.60 -3.97
CA LYS A 61 -2.44 14.81 -4.53
C LYS A 61 -3.07 15.15 -5.87
N LYS A 62 -3.29 16.44 -6.13
CA LYS A 62 -3.93 16.92 -7.37
C LYS A 62 -3.12 16.56 -8.62
N ASP A 63 -1.81 16.40 -8.48
CA ASP A 63 -0.85 16.06 -9.52
C ASP A 63 -0.48 14.56 -9.53
N ALA A 64 -1.29 13.69 -8.92
CA ALA A 64 -1.08 12.26 -9.02
C ALA A 64 -1.25 11.81 -10.48
N TRP A 65 -0.30 10.98 -10.96
CA TRP A 65 -0.15 10.60 -12.37
C TRP A 65 -1.42 10.09 -13.05
N PHE A 66 -2.29 9.40 -12.30
CA PHE A 66 -3.51 8.81 -12.84
C PHE A 66 -4.58 9.85 -13.16
N PHE A 67 -4.56 11.04 -12.53
CA PHE A 67 -5.53 12.09 -12.83
C PHE A 67 -5.29 12.71 -14.22
N ASP A 68 -4.04 12.69 -14.71
CA ASP A 68 -3.72 13.21 -16.04
C ASP A 68 -4.27 12.34 -17.19
N CYS A 69 -4.57 11.06 -16.91
CA CYS A 69 -5.01 10.10 -17.93
C CYS A 69 -6.38 9.46 -17.66
N HIS A 70 -7.00 9.69 -16.51
CA HIS A 70 -8.23 9.02 -16.12
C HIS A 70 -9.20 9.97 -15.38
N PHE A 71 -10.06 10.72 -16.06
CA PHE A 71 -10.13 10.97 -17.51
C PHE A 71 -9.72 12.43 -17.79
N PHE A 72 -9.32 12.74 -19.03
CA PHE A 72 -8.79 14.07 -19.40
C PHE A 72 -9.60 15.28 -18.89
N SER A 73 -10.94 15.21 -18.90
CA SER A 73 -11.83 16.30 -18.46
C SER A 73 -12.60 15.99 -17.17
N ASP A 74 -12.38 14.81 -16.58
CA ASP A 74 -13.06 14.34 -15.37
C ASP A 74 -12.10 13.46 -14.56
N PRO A 75 -11.12 14.09 -13.87
CA PRO A 75 -10.05 13.36 -13.19
C PRO A 75 -10.61 12.60 -11.98
N VAL A 76 -10.45 11.28 -12.01
CA VAL A 76 -10.87 10.35 -10.96
C VAL A 76 -9.85 9.24 -10.80
N MET A 77 -9.48 8.91 -9.56
CA MET A 77 -8.59 7.78 -9.30
C MET A 77 -9.22 6.51 -9.86
N PRO A 78 -8.50 5.71 -10.68
CA PRO A 78 -9.00 4.43 -11.16
C PRO A 78 -9.37 3.52 -9.98
N GLY A 79 -10.63 3.09 -9.91
CA GLY A 79 -11.09 2.22 -8.82
C GLY A 79 -10.31 0.91 -8.71
N SER A 80 -9.78 0.41 -9.84
CA SER A 80 -8.89 -0.76 -9.88
C SER A 80 -7.60 -0.57 -9.08
N LEU A 81 -7.04 0.64 -8.99
CA LEU A 81 -5.86 0.92 -8.18
C LEU A 81 -6.17 0.88 -6.68
N GLY A 82 -7.39 1.29 -6.27
CA GLY A 82 -7.85 1.12 -4.89
C GLY A 82 -8.04 -0.36 -4.52
N VAL A 83 -8.52 -1.18 -5.45
CA VAL A 83 -8.60 -2.63 -5.27
C VAL A 83 -7.20 -3.26 -5.19
N ASP A 84 -6.27 -2.80 -6.03
CA ASP A 84 -4.87 -3.25 -6.00
C ASP A 84 -4.19 -2.87 -4.68
N ALA A 85 -4.47 -1.71 -4.09
CA ALA A 85 -4.00 -1.34 -2.75
C ALA A 85 -4.43 -2.36 -1.68
N MET A 86 -5.67 -2.89 -1.75
CA MET A 86 -6.12 -3.94 -0.83
C MET A 86 -5.33 -5.24 -1.04
N TRP A 87 -5.06 -5.64 -2.29
CA TRP A 87 -4.23 -6.82 -2.57
C TRP A 87 -2.78 -6.65 -2.12
N GLN A 88 -2.22 -5.44 -2.30
CA GLN A 88 -0.90 -5.09 -1.77
C GLN A 88 -0.84 -5.28 -0.25
N LEU A 89 -1.87 -4.86 0.49
CA LEU A 89 -1.95 -5.03 1.95
C LEU A 89 -2.13 -6.48 2.38
N ILE A 90 -2.89 -7.29 1.63
CA ILE A 90 -3.08 -8.71 1.93
C ILE A 90 -1.77 -9.50 1.72
N GLY A 91 -0.98 -9.11 0.72
CA GLY A 91 0.28 -9.77 0.39
C GLY A 91 1.50 -9.31 1.21
N PHE A 92 1.41 -8.15 1.87
CA PHE A 92 2.47 -7.57 2.70
C PHE A 92 2.58 -8.29 4.05
#